data_AF-A0A495Z5G9-F1
#
_entry.id   AF-A0A495Z5G9-F1
#
_cell.length_a   1.000
_cell.length_b   1.000
_cell.length_c   1.000
_cell.angle_alpha   90.00
_cell.angle_beta   90.00
_cell.angle_gamma   90.00
#
_symmetry.space_group_name_H-M   'P 1'
#
loop_
_entity.id
_entity.type
_entity.pdbx_description
1 polymer ?
#
loop_
_entity_poly.entity_id
_entity_poly.type
_entity_poly.pdbx_seq_one_letter_code
_entity_poly.pdbx_strand_id
1 'polypeptide(L)'
;MIPSIQSITQTDTNYPKRLKKYLKADTPETIWTRGNINLLPGQNTGLNGDLWALFCSSKCPGEIILKAHNLAQTFKEREIPTIGGYHSPIEKECLRVLLRGVQPVLLCPARSIENMRLKPAWKDALSQERLLILSTFGSQHRRSTATLANQRNAFVAALADKICIAHAAEGSKTLEFAQVIVAWGKPVFTFETPANDALFQLGAQPLLGGT
;
A
#
# COMPACT_ATOMS: atom_id res chain seq x y z
N MET A 1 -13.35 -5.62 20.52
CA MET A 1 -12.55 -4.54 21.16
C MET A 1 -11.67 -3.90 20.09
N ILE A 2 -11.46 -2.57 20.08
CA ILE A 2 -10.55 -1.95 19.10
C ILE A 2 -9.11 -2.15 19.59
N PRO A 3 -8.19 -2.72 18.79
CA PRO A 3 -6.81 -2.91 19.21
C PRO A 3 -6.14 -1.57 19.59
N SER A 4 -5.30 -1.61 20.63
CA SER A 4 -4.45 -0.47 21.01
C SER A 4 -3.40 -0.19 19.92
N ILE A 5 -2.85 1.02 19.93
CA ILE A 5 -1.69 1.33 19.09
C ILE A 5 -0.45 0.72 19.75
N GLN A 6 0.39 0.11 18.93
CA GLN A 6 1.71 -0.38 19.31
C GLN A 6 2.78 0.34 18.49
N SER A 7 4.02 0.34 18.97
CA SER A 7 5.17 0.86 18.23
C SER A 7 6.20 -0.24 18.05
N ILE A 8 6.78 -0.34 16.86
CA ILE A 8 7.90 -1.21 16.54
C ILE A 8 9.06 -0.35 16.08
N THR A 9 10.25 -0.64 16.61
CA THR A 9 11.50 0.06 16.38
C THR A 9 12.51 -0.85 15.69
N GLN A 10 13.60 -0.28 15.16
CA GLN A 10 14.63 -1.06 14.44
C GLN A 10 15.31 -2.16 15.29
N THR A 11 15.21 -2.08 16.62
CA THR A 11 15.76 -3.10 17.54
C THR A 11 14.82 -4.29 17.73
N ASP A 12 13.55 -4.17 17.36
CA ASP A 12 12.56 -5.23 17.52
C ASP A 12 12.72 -6.31 16.44
N THR A 13 12.61 -7.58 16.84
CA THR A 13 12.75 -8.74 15.94
C THR A 13 11.79 -8.69 14.75
N ASN A 14 10.59 -8.16 14.96
CA ASN A 14 9.54 -8.07 13.94
C ASN A 14 9.69 -6.83 13.04
N TYR A 15 10.71 -6.00 13.23
CA TYR A 15 10.94 -4.84 12.37
C TYR A 15 11.27 -5.27 10.92
N PRO A 16 10.60 -4.72 9.89
CA PRO A 16 10.85 -5.10 8.50
C PRO A 16 12.23 -4.69 8.00
N LYS A 17 13.24 -5.56 8.13
CA LYS A 17 14.64 -5.29 7.73
C LYS A 17 14.77 -4.86 6.26
N ARG A 18 13.83 -5.25 5.39
CA ARG A 18 13.77 -4.83 3.98
C ARG A 18 13.62 -3.32 3.80
N LEU A 19 13.09 -2.59 4.77
CA LEU A 19 12.96 -1.12 4.70
C LEU A 19 14.33 -0.46 4.51
N LYS A 20 15.35 -0.93 5.23
CA LYS A 20 16.71 -0.39 5.16
C LYS A 20 17.32 -0.51 3.76
N LYS A 21 17.00 -1.58 3.04
CA LYS A 21 17.47 -1.81 1.65
C LYS A 21 16.99 -0.71 0.70
N TYR A 22 15.72 -0.29 0.83
CA TYR A 22 15.08 0.61 -0.13
C TYR A 22 15.11 2.07 0.33
N LEU A 23 14.85 2.33 1.60
CA LEU A 23 14.71 3.70 2.14
C LEU A 23 16.04 4.31 2.60
N LYS A 24 17.06 3.49 2.88
CA LYS A 24 18.41 3.96 3.31
C LYS A 24 18.31 4.95 4.49
N ALA A 25 18.74 6.19 4.30
CA ALA A 25 18.69 7.24 5.34
C ALA A 25 17.25 7.61 5.74
N ASP A 26 16.27 7.39 4.86
CA ASP A 26 14.85 7.65 5.13
C ASP A 26 14.14 6.48 5.82
N THR A 27 14.90 5.47 6.28
CA THR A 27 14.32 4.32 7.00
C THR A 27 13.72 4.78 8.33
N PRO A 28 12.43 4.53 8.59
CA PRO A 28 11.79 5.03 9.81
C PRO A 28 12.38 4.36 11.05
N GLU A 29 12.71 5.13 12.07
CA GLU A 29 13.13 4.58 13.37
C GLU A 29 12.01 3.79 14.05
N THR A 30 10.78 4.30 13.91
CA THR A 30 9.57 3.77 14.55
C THR A 30 8.43 3.61 13.54
N ILE A 31 7.72 2.50 13.64
CA ILE A 31 6.48 2.21 12.93
C ILE A 31 5.38 2.06 13.98
N TRP A 32 4.35 2.91 13.90
CA TRP A 32 3.15 2.80 14.70
C TRP A 32 2.16 1.86 14.01
N THR A 33 1.61 0.92 14.76
CA THR A 33 0.74 -0.13 14.24
C THR A 33 -0.56 -0.19 15.04
N ARG A 34 -1.65 -0.60 14.40
CA ARG A 34 -2.92 -0.94 15.05
C ARG A 34 -3.59 -2.07 14.28
N GLY A 35 -3.85 -3.19 14.95
CA GLY A 35 -4.42 -4.39 14.34
C GLY A 35 -3.56 -5.62 14.59
N ASN A 36 -3.71 -6.63 13.74
CA ASN A 36 -2.94 -7.86 13.86
C ASN A 36 -1.50 -7.66 13.37
N ILE A 37 -0.55 -7.66 14.31
CA ILE A 37 0.86 -7.37 14.02
C ILE A 37 1.56 -8.46 13.22
N ASN A 38 1.01 -9.69 13.22
CA ASN A 38 1.55 -10.81 12.44
C ASN A 38 1.38 -10.61 10.93
N LEU A 39 0.59 -9.61 10.52
CA LEU A 39 0.45 -9.19 9.13
C LEU A 39 1.59 -8.27 8.66
N LEU A 40 2.46 -7.78 9.56
CA LEU A 40 3.59 -6.93 9.17
C LEU A 40 4.65 -7.79 8.44
N PRO A 41 5.09 -7.44 7.21
CA PRO A 41 6.11 -8.21 6.50
C PRO A 41 7.43 -8.25 7.26
N GLY A 42 7.89 -9.45 7.63
CA GLY A 42 9.05 -9.64 8.51
C GLY A 42 9.40 -11.12 8.67
N GLN A 43 10.20 -11.46 9.68
CA GLN A 43 10.64 -12.84 9.90
C GLN A 43 9.49 -13.80 10.29
N ASN A 44 8.41 -13.26 10.88
CA ASN A 44 7.30 -14.04 11.41
C ASN A 44 5.96 -13.75 10.70
N THR A 45 6.01 -13.23 9.47
CA THR A 45 4.79 -12.84 8.75
C THR A 45 4.05 -14.05 8.19
N GLY A 46 2.73 -14.08 8.38
CA GLY A 46 1.85 -15.05 7.71
C GLY A 46 1.58 -14.73 6.24
N LEU A 47 2.24 -13.71 5.68
CA LEU A 47 2.11 -13.34 4.28
C LEU A 47 3.12 -14.15 3.45
N ASN A 48 2.64 -14.99 2.54
CA ASN A 48 3.42 -15.91 1.70
C ASN A 48 4.28 -15.20 0.61
N GLY A 49 4.88 -14.04 0.91
CA GLY A 49 5.72 -13.29 -0.04
C GLY A 49 4.97 -12.71 -1.24
N ASP A 50 3.65 -12.51 -1.12
CA ASP A 50 2.79 -12.02 -2.19
C ASP A 50 1.99 -10.78 -1.77
N LEU A 51 2.61 -9.87 -1.00
CA LEU A 51 1.97 -8.61 -0.61
C LEU A 51 1.98 -7.61 -1.77
N TRP A 52 0.80 -7.25 -2.28
CA TRP A 52 0.64 -6.31 -3.39
C TRP A 52 0.39 -4.88 -2.93
N ALA A 53 1.25 -3.95 -3.36
CA ALA A 53 0.96 -2.52 -3.25
C ALA A 53 0.06 -2.03 -4.37
N LEU A 54 -0.93 -1.20 -4.03
CA LEU A 54 -1.78 -0.51 -5.01
C LEU A 54 -1.51 0.99 -4.99
N PHE A 55 -1.23 1.57 -6.16
CA PHE A 55 -1.10 3.01 -6.36
C PHE A 55 -1.90 3.48 -7.57
N CYS A 56 -2.38 4.72 -7.52
CA CYS A 56 -3.02 5.36 -8.66
C CYS A 56 -2.89 6.89 -8.56
N SER A 57 -2.68 7.55 -9.69
CA SER A 57 -2.88 9.00 -9.80
C SER A 57 -4.31 9.39 -9.47
N SER A 58 -4.49 10.62 -8.95
CA SER A 58 -5.83 11.14 -8.62
C SER A 58 -6.68 11.43 -9.86
N LYS A 59 -6.04 11.87 -10.95
CA LYS A 59 -6.64 11.96 -12.29
C LYS A 59 -6.38 10.64 -13.00
N CYS A 60 -7.43 10.04 -13.56
CA CYS A 60 -7.34 8.75 -14.20
C CYS A 60 -8.43 8.59 -15.28
N PRO A 61 -8.10 8.03 -16.46
CA PRO A 61 -9.07 7.65 -17.48
C PRO A 61 -10.14 6.68 -16.97
N GLY A 62 -11.35 6.78 -17.55
CA GLY A 62 -12.49 5.95 -17.16
C GLY A 62 -12.27 4.45 -17.34
N GLU A 63 -11.56 4.04 -18.39
CA GLU A 63 -11.26 2.62 -18.65
C GLU A 63 -10.44 1.97 -17.52
N ILE A 64 -9.54 2.74 -16.89
CA ILE A 64 -8.70 2.22 -15.80
C ILE A 64 -9.51 2.06 -14.53
N ILE A 65 -10.56 2.85 -14.31
CA ILE A 65 -11.47 2.70 -13.15
C ILE A 65 -12.06 1.29 -13.14
N LEU A 66 -12.56 0.82 -14.29
CA LEU A 66 -13.13 -0.52 -14.43
C LEU A 66 -12.07 -1.61 -14.24
N LYS A 67 -10.89 -1.47 -14.86
CA LYS A 67 -9.79 -2.43 -14.70
C LYS A 67 -9.31 -2.53 -13.24
N ALA A 68 -9.21 -1.40 -12.54
CA ALA A 68 -8.82 -1.34 -11.12
C ALA A 68 -9.88 -1.95 -10.20
N HIS A 69 -11.17 -1.75 -10.49
CA HIS A 69 -12.26 -2.41 -9.78
C HIS A 69 -12.20 -3.93 -9.96
N ASN A 70 -12.03 -4.40 -11.20
CA ASN A 70 -11.89 -5.83 -11.51
C ASN A 70 -10.67 -6.44 -10.81
N LEU A 71 -9.53 -5.74 -10.81
CA LEU A 71 -8.34 -6.18 -10.08
C LEU A 71 -8.63 -6.35 -8.58
N ALA A 72 -9.30 -5.38 -7.95
CA ALA A 72 -9.66 -5.48 -6.54
C ALA A 72 -10.61 -6.65 -6.26
N GLN A 73 -11.52 -6.96 -7.19
CA GLN A 73 -12.39 -8.14 -7.11
C GLN A 73 -11.58 -9.43 -7.21
N THR A 74 -10.65 -9.53 -8.17
CA THR A 74 -9.75 -10.68 -8.31
C THR A 74 -8.89 -10.88 -7.05
N PHE A 75 -8.30 -9.81 -6.52
CA PHE A 75 -7.50 -9.89 -5.29
C PHE A 75 -8.35 -10.34 -4.09
N LYS A 76 -9.60 -9.88 -4.01
CA LYS A 76 -10.54 -10.31 -2.97
C LYS A 76 -10.91 -11.79 -3.12
N GLU A 77 -11.22 -12.24 -4.33
CA GLU A 77 -11.63 -13.62 -4.65
C GLU A 77 -10.51 -14.64 -4.49
N ARG A 78 -9.28 -14.25 -4.82
CA ARG A 78 -8.07 -15.10 -4.67
C ARG A 78 -7.36 -14.89 -3.34
N GLU A 79 -7.98 -14.13 -2.46
CA GLU A 79 -7.49 -13.82 -1.11
C GLU A 79 -6.08 -13.21 -1.07
N ILE A 80 -5.73 -12.41 -2.07
CA ILE A 80 -4.41 -11.80 -2.23
C ILE A 80 -4.23 -10.64 -1.25
N PRO A 81 -3.20 -10.66 -0.39
CA PRO A 81 -2.98 -9.61 0.58
C PRO A 81 -2.55 -8.30 -0.10
N THR A 82 -3.04 -7.17 0.42
CA THR A 82 -2.78 -5.85 -0.18
C THR A 82 -2.25 -4.84 0.82
N ILE A 83 -1.46 -3.89 0.33
CA ILE A 83 -1.00 -2.72 1.08
C ILE A 83 -1.21 -1.44 0.29
N GLY A 84 -1.61 -0.38 0.96
CA GLY A 84 -1.76 0.93 0.32
C GLY A 84 -2.14 1.99 1.33
N GLY A 85 -2.07 3.26 0.93
CA GLY A 85 -2.66 4.35 1.72
C GLY A 85 -4.03 4.78 1.19
N TYR A 86 -4.45 4.20 0.06
CA TYR A 86 -5.78 4.30 -0.52
C TYR A 86 -6.36 5.71 -0.53
N HIS A 87 -5.66 6.63 -1.21
CA HIS A 87 -5.95 8.06 -1.12
C HIS A 87 -6.71 8.60 -2.33
N SER A 88 -6.33 8.20 -3.54
CA SER A 88 -7.04 8.54 -4.77
C SER A 88 -8.46 7.95 -4.79
N PRO A 89 -9.39 8.49 -5.59
CA PRO A 89 -10.74 7.94 -5.72
C PRO A 89 -10.72 6.45 -6.09
N ILE A 90 -9.85 6.05 -7.02
CA ILE A 90 -9.73 4.65 -7.46
C ILE A 90 -9.19 3.77 -6.33
N GLU A 91 -8.12 4.16 -5.65
CA GLU A 91 -7.61 3.33 -4.56
C GLU A 91 -8.65 3.19 -3.42
N LYS A 92 -9.42 4.25 -3.12
CA LYS A 92 -10.51 4.18 -2.13
C LYS A 92 -11.58 3.16 -2.52
N GLU A 93 -11.89 3.10 -3.81
CA GLU A 93 -12.84 2.12 -4.35
C GLU A 93 -12.28 0.70 -4.27
N CYS A 94 -11.01 0.48 -4.63
CA CYS A 94 -10.34 -0.80 -4.42
C CYS A 94 -10.38 -1.21 -2.94
N LEU A 95 -10.06 -0.30 -2.00
CA LEU A 95 -10.14 -0.58 -0.57
C LEU A 95 -11.55 -1.00 -0.13
N ARG A 96 -12.59 -0.36 -0.65
CA ARG A 96 -13.99 -0.71 -0.35
C ARG A 96 -14.30 -2.14 -0.76
N VAL A 97 -13.82 -2.57 -1.93
CA VAL A 97 -13.96 -3.95 -2.42
C VAL A 97 -13.16 -4.92 -1.54
N LEU A 98 -11.88 -4.63 -1.29
CA LEU A 98 -10.98 -5.48 -0.51
C LEU A 98 -11.46 -5.70 0.93
N LEU A 99 -12.03 -4.67 1.56
CA LEU A 99 -12.61 -4.76 2.91
C LEU A 99 -13.87 -5.65 3.01
N ARG A 100 -14.41 -6.13 1.89
CA ARG A 100 -15.50 -7.12 1.87
C ARG A 100 -15.03 -8.56 1.71
N GLY A 101 -13.74 -8.79 1.45
CA GLY A 101 -13.16 -10.13 1.42
C GLY A 101 -12.69 -10.62 2.79
N VAL A 102 -11.84 -11.65 2.79
CA VAL A 102 -11.26 -12.26 4.01
C VAL A 102 -9.75 -12.05 4.11
N GLN A 103 -9.10 -11.66 3.02
CA GLN A 103 -7.66 -11.53 2.92
C GLN A 103 -7.07 -10.40 3.77
N PRO A 104 -5.78 -10.47 4.14
CA PRO A 104 -5.11 -9.37 4.81
C PRO A 104 -5.12 -8.06 4.02
N VAL A 105 -5.38 -6.95 4.70
CA VAL A 105 -5.30 -5.59 4.16
C VAL A 105 -4.44 -4.74 5.08
N LEU A 106 -3.40 -4.11 4.52
CA LEU A 106 -2.52 -3.20 5.22
C LEU A 106 -2.81 -1.76 4.78
N LEU A 107 -3.21 -0.90 5.72
CA LEU A 107 -3.59 0.48 5.46
C LEU A 107 -2.54 1.46 6.01
N CYS A 108 -1.92 2.24 5.13
CA CYS A 108 -0.86 3.19 5.47
C CYS A 108 -1.30 4.65 5.24
N PRO A 109 -1.95 5.33 6.20
CA PRO A 109 -2.24 6.75 6.07
C PRO A 109 -0.97 7.60 6.03
N ALA A 110 -1.02 8.68 5.24
CA ALA A 110 0.04 9.70 5.18
C ALA A 110 -0.05 10.69 6.35
N ARG A 111 -0.19 10.19 7.59
CA ARG A 111 -0.33 10.94 8.84
C ARG A 111 -0.27 9.99 10.05
N SER A 112 -0.23 10.55 11.25
CA SER A 112 -0.35 9.76 12.48
C SER A 112 -1.67 8.98 12.55
N ILE A 113 -1.60 7.78 13.14
CA ILE A 113 -2.77 6.96 13.47
C ILE A 113 -3.30 7.23 14.88
N GLU A 114 -2.56 8.01 15.67
CA GLU A 114 -3.03 8.49 16.97
C GLU A 114 -4.28 9.35 16.80
N ASN A 115 -5.29 9.08 17.62
CA ASN A 115 -6.59 9.76 17.57
C ASN A 115 -7.29 9.71 16.19
N MET A 116 -6.86 8.83 15.29
CA MET A 116 -7.49 8.65 13.99
C MET A 116 -8.89 8.03 14.16
N ARG A 117 -9.92 8.74 13.67
CA ARG A 117 -11.27 8.19 13.58
C ARG A 117 -11.30 6.97 12.66
N LEU A 118 -11.76 5.84 13.21
CA LEU A 118 -11.94 4.59 12.47
C LEU A 118 -13.34 4.53 11.87
N LYS A 119 -13.42 4.23 10.58
CA LYS A 119 -14.69 3.95 9.88
C LYS A 119 -15.24 2.59 10.33
N PRO A 120 -16.57 2.36 10.28
CA PRO A 120 -17.17 1.07 10.66
C PRO A 120 -16.50 -0.13 9.99
N ALA A 121 -16.38 -0.12 8.65
CA ALA A 121 -15.72 -1.19 7.89
C ALA A 121 -14.25 -1.47 8.33
N TRP A 122 -13.54 -0.47 8.86
CA TRP A 122 -12.19 -0.68 9.40
C TRP A 122 -12.25 -1.34 10.78
N LYS A 123 -13.21 -0.98 11.62
CA LYS A 123 -13.41 -1.63 12.92
C LYS A 123 -13.76 -3.11 12.74
N ASP A 124 -14.62 -3.42 11.77
CA ASP A 124 -15.02 -4.80 11.47
C ASP A 124 -13.80 -5.62 11.03
N ALA A 125 -13.03 -5.13 10.06
CA ALA A 125 -11.81 -5.80 9.60
C ALA A 125 -10.71 -5.90 10.67
N LEU A 126 -10.62 -4.91 11.59
CA LEU A 126 -9.72 -4.99 12.74
C LEU A 126 -10.16 -6.08 13.73
N SER A 127 -11.48 -6.22 13.97
CA SER A 127 -12.02 -7.25 14.85
C SER A 127 -11.86 -8.67 14.29
N GLN A 128 -11.78 -8.78 12.97
CA GLN A 128 -11.51 -10.01 12.22
C GLN A 128 -10.01 -10.29 12.07
N GLU A 129 -9.13 -9.52 12.73
CA GLU A 129 -7.67 -9.68 12.71
C GLU A 129 -7.02 -9.69 11.31
N ARG A 130 -7.72 -9.14 10.31
CA ARG A 130 -7.28 -9.11 8.90
C ARG A 130 -6.92 -7.71 8.40
N LEU A 131 -7.07 -6.68 9.22
CA LEU A 131 -6.60 -5.32 8.95
C LEU A 131 -5.43 -4.96 9.86
N LEU A 132 -4.37 -4.42 9.27
CA LEU A 132 -3.27 -3.78 9.99
C LEU A 132 -3.10 -2.35 9.48
N ILE A 133 -3.26 -1.38 10.37
CA ILE A 133 -3.03 0.04 10.06
C ILE A 133 -1.60 0.39 10.48
N LEU A 134 -0.83 0.97 9.56
CA LEU A 134 0.59 1.31 9.74
C LEU A 134 0.82 2.79 9.52
N SER A 135 1.71 3.39 10.30
CA SER A 135 2.19 4.75 10.05
C SER A 135 3.63 4.89 10.50
N THR A 136 4.40 5.69 9.78
CA THR A 136 5.75 6.11 10.15
C THR A 136 5.74 7.53 10.72
N PHE A 137 4.57 8.03 11.12
CA PHE A 137 4.39 9.41 11.56
C PHE A 137 3.90 9.49 13.00
N GLY A 138 4.69 10.16 13.85
CA GLY A 138 4.32 10.45 15.23
C GLY A 138 3.16 11.43 15.37
N SER A 139 2.69 11.60 16.60
CA SER A 139 1.50 12.38 17.01
C SER A 139 1.41 13.81 16.45
N GLN A 140 2.55 14.42 16.12
CA GLN A 140 2.66 15.77 15.54
C GLN A 140 2.08 15.85 14.11
N HIS A 141 2.12 14.77 13.34
CA HIS A 141 1.70 14.75 11.94
C HIS A 141 0.21 14.42 11.79
N ARG A 142 -0.66 15.33 12.24
CA ARG A 142 -2.12 15.08 12.29
C ARG A 142 -2.83 15.15 10.93
N ARG A 143 -2.25 15.89 9.97
CA ARG A 143 -2.83 16.15 8.64
C ARG A 143 -1.94 15.57 7.55
N SER A 144 -2.58 15.00 6.52
CA SER A 144 -1.86 14.55 5.33
C SER A 144 -1.42 15.72 4.47
N THR A 145 -0.19 15.64 3.97
CA THR A 145 0.41 16.58 3.01
C THR A 145 1.01 15.78 1.85
N ALA A 146 1.36 16.47 0.76
CA ALA A 146 2.03 15.83 -0.37
C ALA A 146 3.37 15.20 0.03
N THR A 147 4.16 15.87 0.89
CA THR A 147 5.43 15.36 1.39
C THR A 147 5.26 14.07 2.21
N LEU A 148 4.30 14.06 3.15
CA LEU A 148 4.01 12.86 3.95
C LEU A 148 3.43 11.75 3.07
N ALA A 149 2.66 12.08 2.03
CA ALA A 149 2.15 11.10 1.08
C ALA A 149 3.28 10.44 0.28
N ASN A 150 4.29 11.20 -0.15
CA ASN A 150 5.47 10.67 -0.83
C ASN A 150 6.29 9.75 0.08
N GLN A 151 6.55 10.17 1.33
CA GLN A 151 7.23 9.32 2.32
C GLN A 151 6.45 8.02 2.60
N ARG A 152 5.13 8.13 2.75
CA ARG A 152 4.24 6.97 2.91
C ARG A 152 4.30 6.05 1.68
N ASN A 153 4.29 6.60 0.47
CA ASN A 153 4.35 5.79 -0.75
C ASN A 153 5.64 4.98 -0.81
N ALA A 154 6.78 5.61 -0.51
CA ALA A 154 8.07 4.94 -0.42
C ALA A 154 8.04 3.81 0.62
N PHE A 155 7.48 4.06 1.80
CA PHE A 155 7.29 3.05 2.85
C PHE A 155 6.44 1.86 2.37
N VAL A 156 5.29 2.12 1.76
CA VAL A 156 4.39 1.08 1.20
C VAL A 156 5.12 0.23 0.15
N ALA A 157 5.80 0.88 -0.80
CA ALA A 157 6.52 0.19 -1.87
C ALA A 157 7.70 -0.63 -1.33
N ALA A 158 8.41 -0.13 -0.32
CA ALA A 158 9.52 -0.84 0.31
C ALA A 158 9.04 -2.14 0.99
N LEU A 159 7.86 -2.12 1.62
CA LEU A 159 7.25 -3.29 2.26
C LEU A 159 6.71 -4.32 1.27
N ALA A 160 6.08 -3.88 0.18
CA ALA A 160 5.40 -4.77 -0.76
C ALA A 160 6.37 -5.67 -1.54
N ASP A 161 5.90 -6.86 -1.92
CA ASP A 161 6.65 -7.78 -2.78
C ASP A 161 6.43 -7.42 -4.26
N LYS A 162 5.19 -7.07 -4.62
CA LYS A 162 4.78 -6.66 -5.96
C LYS A 162 4.03 -5.34 -5.91
N ILE A 163 4.11 -4.55 -6.96
CA ILE A 163 3.49 -3.23 -7.02
C ILE A 163 2.62 -3.15 -8.26
N CYS A 164 1.34 -2.83 -8.11
CA CYS A 164 0.48 -2.45 -9.22
C CYS A 164 0.26 -0.93 -9.20
N ILE A 165 0.67 -0.25 -10.27
CA ILE A 165 0.27 1.13 -10.53
C ILE A 165 -0.87 1.08 -11.54
N ALA A 166 -2.10 1.32 -11.07
CA ALA A 166 -3.28 1.31 -11.94
C ALA A 166 -3.16 2.36 -13.05
N HIS A 167 -2.72 3.57 -12.67
CA HIS A 167 -2.43 4.66 -13.59
C HIS A 167 -1.43 5.65 -13.01
N ALA A 168 -0.57 6.17 -13.87
CA ALA A 168 0.23 7.36 -13.61
C ALA A 168 0.11 8.31 -14.80
N ALA A 169 -0.45 9.49 -14.58
CA ALA A 169 -0.52 10.50 -15.63
C ALA A 169 0.89 11.01 -15.96
N GLU A 170 1.10 11.43 -17.21
CA GLU A 170 2.36 12.04 -17.63
C GLU A 170 2.69 13.30 -16.79
N GLY A 171 3.96 13.45 -16.42
CA GLY A 171 4.41 14.53 -15.52
C GLY A 171 3.85 14.46 -14.09
N SER A 172 3.21 13.36 -13.69
CA SER A 172 2.67 13.20 -12.33
C SER A 172 3.74 12.73 -11.34
N LYS A 173 3.54 13.09 -10.06
CA LYS A 173 4.33 12.54 -8.94
C LYS A 173 4.25 11.01 -8.84
N THR A 174 3.16 10.41 -9.33
CA THR A 174 3.04 8.94 -9.37
C THR A 174 3.99 8.35 -10.41
N LEU A 175 4.17 9.01 -11.56
CA LEU A 175 5.11 8.57 -12.59
C LEU A 175 6.57 8.76 -12.14
N GLU A 176 6.87 9.91 -11.53
CA GLU A 176 8.18 10.14 -10.87
C GLU A 176 8.47 9.04 -9.83
N PHE A 177 7.47 8.72 -9.01
CA PHE A 177 7.60 7.66 -8.02
C PHE A 177 7.76 6.27 -8.66
N ALA A 178 7.10 6.02 -9.80
CA ALA A 178 7.25 4.78 -10.57
C ALA A 178 8.71 4.55 -11.00
N GLN A 179 9.38 5.60 -11.47
CA GLN A 179 10.79 5.54 -11.85
C GLN A 179 11.68 5.10 -10.67
N VAL A 180 11.43 5.63 -9.47
CA VAL A 180 12.18 5.26 -8.25
C VAL A 180 12.00 3.78 -7.92
N ILE A 181 10.77 3.28 -7.91
CA ILE A 181 10.51 1.88 -7.52
C ILE A 181 10.99 0.87 -8.57
N VAL A 182 10.99 1.23 -9.87
CA VAL A 182 11.62 0.38 -10.90
C VAL A 182 13.13 0.37 -10.72
N ALA A 183 13.76 1.50 -10.43
CA ALA A 183 15.19 1.57 -10.13
C ALA A 183 15.57 0.77 -8.86
N TRP A 184 14.64 0.56 -7.93
CA TRP A 184 14.82 -0.36 -6.79
C TRP A 184 14.79 -1.85 -7.18
N GLY A 185 14.47 -2.18 -8.43
CA GLY A 185 14.29 -3.54 -8.93
C GLY A 185 13.01 -4.21 -8.39
N LYS A 186 11.98 -3.43 -8.01
CA LYS A 186 10.69 -4.00 -7.62
C LYS A 186 9.92 -4.45 -8.86
N PRO A 187 9.20 -5.59 -8.80
CA PRO A 187 8.22 -5.93 -9.82
C PRO A 187 7.09 -4.91 -9.84
N VAL A 188 7.01 -4.13 -10.91
CA VAL A 188 5.97 -3.12 -11.13
C VAL A 188 5.09 -3.59 -12.27
N PHE A 189 3.78 -3.64 -12.02
CA PHE A 189 2.76 -4.05 -12.97
C PHE A 189 1.80 -2.89 -13.25
N THR A 190 1.24 -2.88 -14.45
CA THR A 190 0.19 -1.93 -14.84
C THR A 190 -0.75 -2.54 -15.87
N PHE A 191 -1.87 -1.88 -16.14
CA PHE A 191 -2.79 -2.31 -17.17
C PHE A 191 -2.26 -2.01 -18.56
N GLU A 192 -2.41 -2.97 -19.47
CA GLU A 192 -2.13 -2.80 -20.89
C GLU A 192 -3.18 -1.87 -21.51
N THR A 193 -2.82 -0.58 -21.61
CA THR A 193 -3.55 0.51 -22.25
C THR A 193 -2.54 1.59 -22.66
N PRO A 194 -2.77 2.30 -23.80
CA PRO A 194 -1.96 3.46 -24.18
C PRO A 194 -1.82 4.53 -23.09
N ALA A 195 -2.82 4.65 -22.20
CA ALA A 195 -2.78 5.60 -21.09
C ALA A 195 -1.64 5.34 -20.09
N ASN A 196 -1.01 4.16 -20.14
CA ASN A 196 0.08 3.74 -19.26
C ASN A 196 1.40 3.52 -20.03
N ASP A 197 1.53 3.96 -21.28
CA ASP A 197 2.76 3.79 -22.08
C ASP A 197 4.01 4.31 -21.37
N ALA A 198 3.89 5.45 -20.67
CA ALA A 198 4.98 6.00 -19.88
C ALA A 198 5.44 5.06 -18.75
N LEU A 199 4.54 4.26 -18.16
CA LEU A 199 4.91 3.25 -17.16
C LEU A 199 5.65 2.07 -17.80
N PHE A 200 5.23 1.62 -18.98
CA PHE A 200 5.92 0.57 -19.73
C PHE A 200 7.32 1.01 -20.16
N GLN A 201 7.47 2.26 -20.61
CA GLN A 201 8.79 2.85 -20.94
C GLN A 201 9.73 2.90 -19.74
N LEU A 202 9.20 3.01 -18.52
CA LEU A 202 9.98 2.94 -17.29
C LEU A 202 10.36 1.52 -16.87
N GLY A 203 9.82 0.48 -17.53
CA GLY A 203 10.08 -0.92 -17.21
C GLY A 203 8.98 -1.62 -16.41
N ALA A 204 7.78 -1.04 -16.33
CA ALA A 204 6.62 -1.75 -15.81
C ALA A 204 6.25 -2.94 -16.73
N GLN A 205 5.66 -3.97 -16.14
CA GLN A 205 5.22 -5.18 -16.81
C GLN A 205 3.70 -5.17 -16.98
N PRO A 206 3.16 -5.83 -18.02
CA PRO A 206 1.72 -5.98 -18.15
C PRO A 206 1.19 -6.83 -17.00
N LEU A 207 0.09 -6.39 -16.39
CA LEU A 207 -0.63 -7.19 -15.43
C LEU A 207 -1.38 -8.29 -16.19
N LEU A 208 -0.78 -9.47 -16.31
CA LEU A 208 -1.37 -10.61 -16.99
C LEU A 208 -2.66 -11.01 -16.25
N GLY A 209 -3.76 -11.08 -16.99
CA GLY A 209 -5.07 -11.47 -16.47
C GLY A 209 -5.07 -12.94 -16.07
N GLY A 210 -4.62 -13.24 -14.85
CA GLY A 210 -4.56 -14.59 -14.31
C GLY A 210 -3.40 -14.83 -13.35
N THR A 211 -3.45 -14.20 -12.17
CA THR A 211 -2.67 -14.61 -10.98
C THR A 211 -3.62 -14.86 -9.85
#